data_AF-A0AAJ3DIF2-F1
#
_entry.id   AF-A0AAJ3DIF2-F1
#
_cell.length_a   1.000
_cell.length_b   1.000
_cell.length_c   1.000
_cell.angle_alpha   90.00
_cell.angle_beta   90.00
_cell.angle_gamma   90.00
#
_symmetry.space_group_name_H-M   'P 1'
#
loop_
_entity.id
_entity.type
_entity.pdbx_description
1 polymer ?
#
loop_
_entity_poly.entity_id
_entity_poly.type
_entity_poly.pdbx_seq_one_letter_code
_entity_poly.pdbx_strand_id
1 'polypeptide(L)'
;MTGPGAVRRGAAGAGAPPTVALVGANGHGRWHRRAIAPLHDAGRVRLVGLVDVRPLEDEPAAPVPPGTETFTDHRAMLAAVRPDVVVVCTPPHTHLPIALDALAAGADLLLEKPPVLDLAEHRRLDGALANPLAHAVMQCLAVGEAATGTPVRPARIEVERYRVRPIEVDDTAVLRVTPRTGPPVLAAVTLAGEDHIAGEVHVSGDGGGAVLEYPTDRLRLPGDPALREVPGRHGLLENLVAD
;
A
#
# COMPACT_ATOMS: atom_id res chain seq x y z
N MET A 1 27.89 -20.04 -2.29
CA MET A 1 26.54 -20.61 -2.07
C MET A 1 26.06 -20.19 -0.69
N THR A 2 25.64 -18.94 -0.56
CA THR A 2 25.05 -18.38 0.66
C THR A 2 23.56 -18.66 0.61
N GLY A 3 23.02 -19.33 1.63
CA GLY A 3 21.59 -19.68 1.70
C GLY A 3 20.68 -18.45 1.65
N PRO A 4 19.37 -18.65 1.39
CA PRO A 4 18.41 -17.54 1.34
C PRO A 4 18.44 -16.82 2.68
N GLY A 5 18.82 -15.54 2.65
CA GLY A 5 18.89 -14.69 3.82
C GLY A 5 17.54 -14.68 4.54
N ALA A 6 17.56 -14.92 5.84
CA ALA A 6 16.36 -15.03 6.66
C ALA A 6 15.45 -13.80 6.46
N VAL A 7 14.24 -14.08 5.97
CA VAL A 7 13.13 -13.13 5.87
C VAL A 7 12.82 -12.63 7.28
N ARG A 8 12.92 -11.31 7.51
CA ARG A 8 12.23 -10.71 8.66
C ARG A 8 10.73 -10.86 8.40
N ARG A 9 10.08 -11.74 9.17
CA ARG A 9 8.63 -11.68 9.32
C ARG A 9 8.32 -10.25 9.76
N GLY A 10 7.59 -9.49 8.94
CA GLY A 10 6.93 -8.26 9.34
C GLY A 10 5.87 -8.62 10.38
N ALA A 11 6.32 -8.97 11.58
CA ALA A 11 5.43 -9.07 12.71
C ALA A 11 5.12 -7.63 13.10
N ALA A 12 3.97 -7.12 12.64
CA ALA A 12 3.15 -6.37 13.56
C ALA A 12 2.97 -7.29 14.78
N GLY A 13 3.86 -7.14 15.77
CA GLY A 13 3.79 -7.88 17.01
C GLY A 13 2.39 -7.65 17.57
N ALA A 14 1.65 -8.72 17.78
CA ALA A 14 0.31 -8.64 18.34
C ALA A 14 0.41 -7.95 19.72
N GLY A 15 0.11 -6.64 19.78
CA GLY A 15 0.02 -5.88 21.02
C GLY A 15 0.18 -4.37 20.92
N ALA A 16 1.12 -3.83 20.12
CA ALA A 16 1.43 -2.40 20.10
C ALA A 16 1.03 -1.73 18.77
N PRO A 17 0.53 -0.48 18.79
CA PRO A 17 0.20 0.24 17.56
C PRO A 17 1.46 0.57 16.75
N PRO A 18 1.41 0.47 15.41
CA PRO A 18 2.56 0.73 14.56
C PRO A 18 3.03 2.18 14.68
N THR A 19 4.34 2.37 14.65
CA THR A 19 4.99 3.67 14.66
C THR A 19 5.10 4.24 13.24
N VAL A 20 4.76 5.51 13.08
CA VAL A 20 4.70 6.20 11.79
C VAL A 20 5.60 7.42 11.84
N ALA A 21 6.35 7.68 10.78
CA ALA A 21 7.00 8.96 10.54
C ALA A 21 6.51 9.58 9.22
N LEU A 22 6.46 10.92 9.16
CA LEU A 22 6.07 11.66 7.96
C LEU A 22 7.21 12.59 7.52
N VAL A 23 7.65 12.45 6.27
CA VAL A 23 8.66 13.29 5.61
C VAL A 23 7.97 14.24 4.64
N GLY A 24 8.23 15.53 4.77
CA GLY A 24 7.44 16.60 4.13
C GLY A 24 6.20 16.92 4.95
N ALA A 25 6.40 17.42 6.18
CA ALA A 25 5.34 17.67 7.16
C ALA A 25 4.69 19.07 7.08
N ASN A 26 5.23 19.98 6.26
CA ASN A 26 4.58 21.24 5.87
C ASN A 26 3.82 21.08 4.54
N GLY A 27 3.17 22.15 4.05
CA GLY A 27 2.47 22.13 2.76
C GLY A 27 1.41 21.03 2.68
N HIS A 28 1.51 20.13 1.69
CA HIS A 28 0.61 18.98 1.56
C HIS A 28 0.72 17.99 2.73
N GLY A 29 1.85 17.94 3.43
CA GLY A 29 2.03 17.15 4.65
C GLY A 29 1.05 17.49 5.78
N ARG A 30 0.47 18.69 5.77
CA ARG A 30 -0.59 19.06 6.71
C ARG A 30 -1.82 18.17 6.58
N TRP A 31 -2.13 17.69 5.36
CA TRP A 31 -3.23 16.76 5.15
C TRP A 31 -2.94 15.41 5.82
N HIS A 32 -1.72 14.91 5.70
CA HIS A 32 -1.29 13.68 6.39
C HIS A 32 -1.31 13.84 7.91
N ARG A 33 -0.82 14.97 8.44
CA ARG A 33 -0.94 15.31 9.88
C ARG A 33 -2.40 15.31 10.35
N ARG A 34 -3.30 15.97 9.61
CA ARG A 34 -4.76 15.98 9.85
C ARG A 34 -5.36 14.58 9.90
N ALA A 35 -4.94 13.70 8.99
CA ALA A 35 -5.45 12.34 8.90
C ALA A 35 -4.87 11.41 9.99
N ILE A 36 -3.58 11.57 10.31
CA ILE A 36 -2.87 10.72 11.27
C ILE A 36 -3.20 11.09 12.72
N ALA A 37 -3.39 12.38 13.05
CA ALA A 37 -3.59 12.82 14.44
C ALA A 37 -4.76 12.11 15.15
N PRO A 38 -5.98 12.01 14.58
CA PRO A 38 -7.06 11.25 15.23
C PRO A 38 -6.76 9.76 15.41
N LEU A 39 -5.95 9.16 14.51
CA LEU A 39 -5.51 7.78 14.64
C LEU A 39 -4.47 7.61 15.75
N HIS A 40 -3.60 8.60 15.95
CA HIS A 40 -2.68 8.69 17.08
C HIS A 40 -3.47 8.76 18.39
N ASP A 41 -4.42 9.68 18.49
CA ASP A 41 -5.21 9.91 19.72
C ASP A 41 -6.04 8.67 20.09
N ALA A 42 -6.55 7.96 19.08
CA ALA A 42 -7.26 6.70 19.27
C ALA A 42 -6.34 5.50 19.58
N GLY A 43 -5.02 5.71 19.69
CA GLY A 43 -4.03 4.66 19.96
C GLY A 43 -3.91 3.62 18.84
N ARG A 44 -4.33 3.95 17.62
CA ARG A 44 -4.28 3.04 16.46
C ARG A 44 -2.94 3.06 15.73
N VAL A 45 -2.24 4.17 15.82
CA VAL A 45 -0.87 4.39 15.33
C VAL A 45 -0.14 5.26 16.34
N ARG A 46 1.19 5.34 16.27
CA ARG A 46 1.99 6.33 17.00
C ARG A 46 2.80 7.14 16.00
N LEU A 47 2.42 8.40 15.80
CA LEU A 47 3.27 9.35 15.08
C LEU A 47 4.51 9.65 15.94
N VAL A 48 5.69 9.24 15.48
CA VAL A 48 6.95 9.34 16.23
C VAL A 48 7.94 10.32 15.61
N GLY A 49 7.79 10.64 14.33
CA GLY A 49 8.70 11.54 13.62
C GLY A 49 7.97 12.42 12.60
N LEU A 50 8.25 13.71 12.60
CA LEU A 50 7.88 14.65 11.55
C LEU A 50 9.15 15.28 10.98
N VAL A 51 9.29 15.25 9.66
CA VAL A 51 10.46 15.78 8.97
C VAL A 51 10.05 16.85 7.99
N ASP A 52 10.68 18.01 8.06
CA ASP A 52 10.58 19.04 7.02
C ASP A 52 11.86 19.87 7.00
N VAL A 53 12.32 20.29 5.82
CA VAL A 53 13.56 21.09 5.70
C VAL A 53 13.42 22.47 6.33
N ARG A 54 12.19 22.93 6.56
CA ARG A 54 11.88 24.15 7.30
C ARG A 54 11.24 23.79 8.64
N PRO A 55 11.32 24.66 9.65
CA PRO A 55 10.55 24.48 10.88
C PRO A 55 9.07 24.20 10.58
N LEU A 56 8.44 23.35 11.38
CA LEU A 56 7.02 23.04 11.20
C LEU A 56 6.19 24.30 11.44
N GLU A 57 5.31 24.59 10.50
CA GLU A 57 4.36 25.68 10.64
C GLU A 57 3.27 25.27 11.64
N ASP A 58 2.91 26.22 12.52
CA ASP A 58 1.78 26.06 13.43
C ASP A 58 0.48 26.02 12.62
N GLU A 59 -0.32 24.98 12.83
CA GLU A 59 -1.55 24.72 12.09
C GLU A 59 -2.49 23.95 13.01
N PRO A 60 -3.49 24.62 13.62
CA PRO A 60 -4.38 24.00 14.60
C PRO A 60 -5.12 22.77 14.08
N ALA A 61 -5.48 22.73 12.78
CA ALA A 61 -6.16 21.57 12.22
C ALA A 61 -5.21 20.41 11.94
N ALA A 62 -3.90 20.63 11.88
CA ALA A 62 -2.87 19.62 11.62
C ALA A 62 -1.88 19.56 12.79
N PRO A 63 -2.30 19.20 14.01
CA PRO A 63 -1.45 19.31 15.19
C PRO A 63 -0.23 18.39 15.11
N VAL A 64 0.78 18.70 15.93
CA VAL A 64 1.87 17.77 16.24
C VAL A 64 1.49 17.05 17.53
N PRO A 65 1.13 15.75 17.48
CA PRO A 65 0.73 15.02 18.68
C PRO A 65 1.85 14.97 19.73
N PRO A 66 1.53 14.97 21.02
CA PRO A 66 2.52 14.83 22.09
C PRO A 66 3.43 13.61 21.89
N GLY A 67 4.72 13.78 22.18
CA GLY A 67 5.71 12.71 22.01
C GLY A 67 6.15 12.46 20.56
N THR A 68 5.74 13.30 19.61
CA THR A 68 6.27 13.30 18.24
C THR A 68 7.55 14.13 18.18
N GLU A 69 8.65 13.56 17.72
CA GLU A 69 9.90 14.30 17.49
C GLU A 69 9.89 14.99 16.12
N THR A 70 10.51 16.16 16.03
CA THR A 70 10.61 16.92 14.77
C THR A 70 12.06 16.97 14.30
N PHE A 71 12.27 16.74 13.02
CA PHE A 71 13.59 16.70 12.40
C PHE A 71 13.61 17.57 11.13
N THR A 72 14.81 17.99 10.76
CA THR A 72 15.05 18.67 9.46
C THR A 72 15.74 17.77 8.43
N ASP A 73 16.06 16.54 8.81
CA ASP A 73 16.71 15.53 7.98
C ASP A 73 16.06 14.16 8.23
N HIS A 74 15.64 13.48 7.15
CA HIS A 74 14.99 12.18 7.24
C HIS A 74 15.95 11.09 7.70
N ARG A 75 17.25 11.22 7.43
CA ARG A 75 18.25 10.24 7.86
C ARG A 75 18.46 10.29 9.37
N ALA A 76 18.50 11.49 9.94
CA ALA A 76 18.53 11.69 11.38
C ALA A 76 17.27 11.11 12.05
N MET A 77 16.09 11.33 11.46
CA MET A 77 14.85 10.74 11.92
C MET A 77 14.91 9.20 11.89
N LEU A 78 15.28 8.60 10.76
CA LEU A 78 15.38 7.15 10.61
C LEU A 78 16.34 6.52 11.64
N ALA A 79 17.47 7.18 11.89
CA ALA A 79 18.44 6.74 12.90
C ALA A 79 17.90 6.85 14.34
N ALA A 80 17.17 7.92 14.65
CA ALA A 80 16.66 8.20 15.99
C ALA A 80 15.45 7.32 16.35
N VAL A 81 14.41 7.33 15.51
CA VAL A 81 13.09 6.78 15.88
C VAL A 81 12.80 5.42 15.26
N ARG A 82 13.49 5.03 14.17
CA ARG A 82 13.34 3.74 13.46
C ARG A 82 11.86 3.31 13.31
N PRO A 83 11.06 4.08 12.57
CA PRO A 83 9.61 3.88 12.50
C PRO A 83 9.27 2.59 11.73
N ASP A 84 8.11 2.00 12.03
CA ASP A 84 7.59 0.84 11.28
C ASP A 84 7.12 1.27 9.87
N VAL A 85 6.56 2.48 9.74
CA VAL A 85 6.06 3.05 8.48
C VAL A 85 6.60 4.46 8.26
N VAL A 86 7.03 4.75 7.03
CA VAL A 86 7.38 6.10 6.57
C VAL A 86 6.40 6.58 5.51
N VAL A 87 5.78 7.73 5.74
CA VAL A 87 4.99 8.48 4.76
C VAL A 87 5.88 9.55 4.14
N VAL A 88 5.94 9.63 2.81
CA VAL A 88 6.71 10.66 2.08
C VAL A 88 5.76 11.53 1.27
N CYS A 89 5.74 12.82 1.59
CA CYS A 89 4.91 13.87 1.00
C CYS A 89 5.76 15.11 0.65
N THR A 90 6.96 14.89 0.11
CA THR A 90 7.87 15.95 -0.32
C THR A 90 7.65 16.30 -1.81
N PRO A 91 8.35 17.29 -2.39
CA PRO A 91 8.35 17.46 -3.84
C PRO A 91 8.82 16.17 -4.56
N PRO A 92 8.19 15.75 -5.67
CA PRO A 92 8.44 14.43 -6.26
C PRO A 92 9.90 14.11 -6.63
N HIS A 93 10.69 15.12 -6.99
CA HIS A 93 12.12 14.94 -7.30
C HIS A 93 12.98 14.48 -6.11
N THR A 94 12.47 14.55 -4.89
CA THR A 94 13.20 14.09 -3.69
C THR A 94 12.72 12.72 -3.20
N HIS A 95 11.66 12.17 -3.79
CA HIS A 95 11.02 10.94 -3.32
C HIS A 95 11.95 9.73 -3.35
N LEU A 96 12.63 9.49 -4.47
CA LEU A 96 13.46 8.29 -4.64
C LEU A 96 14.54 8.13 -3.55
N PRO A 97 15.43 9.11 -3.31
CA PRO A 97 16.45 8.94 -2.27
C PRO A 97 15.86 8.76 -0.86
N ILE A 98 14.76 9.45 -0.54
CA ILE A 98 14.09 9.31 0.76
C ILE A 98 13.46 7.92 0.91
N ALA A 99 12.77 7.45 -0.13
CA ALA A 99 12.13 6.15 -0.19
C ALA A 99 13.15 5.01 -0.05
N LEU A 100 14.28 5.08 -0.76
CA LEU A 100 15.35 4.09 -0.65
C LEU A 100 15.97 4.08 0.74
N ASP A 101 16.21 5.24 1.35
CA ASP A 101 16.73 5.33 2.72
C ASP A 101 15.74 4.70 3.73
N ALA A 102 14.43 4.95 3.58
CA ALA A 102 13.38 4.37 4.44
C ALA A 102 13.28 2.84 4.29
N LEU A 103 13.27 2.34 3.06
CA LEU A 103 13.23 0.90 2.77
C LEU A 103 14.50 0.20 3.28
N ALA A 104 15.67 0.83 3.14
CA ALA A 104 16.93 0.32 3.67
C ALA A 104 16.95 0.27 5.20
N ALA A 105 16.25 1.20 5.87
CA ALA A 105 16.03 1.17 7.31
C ALA A 105 15.03 0.09 7.77
N GLY A 106 14.38 -0.60 6.82
CA GLY A 106 13.42 -1.68 7.09
C GLY A 106 12.00 -1.20 7.37
N ALA A 107 11.68 0.06 7.08
CA ALA A 107 10.33 0.60 7.22
C ALA A 107 9.47 0.25 6.00
N ASP A 108 8.16 0.07 6.23
CA ASP A 108 7.18 0.09 5.16
C ASP A 108 7.00 1.52 4.63
N LEU A 109 6.68 1.66 3.35
CA LEU A 109 6.67 2.95 2.67
C LEU A 109 5.28 3.29 2.13
N LEU A 110 4.79 4.49 2.46
CA LEU A 110 3.67 5.15 1.78
C LEU A 110 4.22 6.36 1.04
N LEU A 111 4.15 6.36 -0.29
CA LEU A 111 4.72 7.41 -1.13
C LEU A 111 3.62 8.19 -1.85
N GLU A 112 3.62 9.51 -1.70
CA GLU A 112 2.65 10.36 -2.38
C GLU A 112 2.77 10.35 -3.90
N LYS A 113 1.64 10.63 -4.56
CA LYS A 113 1.59 10.71 -6.02
C LYS A 113 1.97 12.12 -6.51
N PRO A 114 2.68 12.25 -7.65
CA PRO A 114 3.34 11.17 -8.38
C PRO A 114 4.56 10.63 -7.60
N PRO A 115 4.81 9.30 -7.61
CA PRO A 115 5.83 8.70 -6.78
C PRO A 115 7.25 9.15 -7.14
N VAL A 116 7.53 9.41 -8.42
CA VAL A 116 8.81 9.91 -8.94
C VAL A 116 8.56 10.65 -10.26
N LEU A 117 9.59 11.29 -10.83
CA LEU A 117 9.47 12.08 -12.06
C LEU A 117 9.75 11.28 -13.35
N ASP A 118 10.46 10.15 -13.28
CA ASP A 118 10.75 9.33 -14.44
C ASP A 118 10.50 7.83 -14.23
N LEU A 119 10.35 7.10 -15.35
CA LEU A 119 10.02 5.68 -15.35
C LEU A 119 11.17 4.80 -14.84
N ALA A 120 12.43 5.24 -14.99
CA ALA A 120 13.59 4.48 -14.53
C ALA A 120 13.70 4.53 -13.01
N GLU A 121 13.45 5.69 -12.40
CA GLU A 121 13.28 5.86 -10.97
C GLU A 121 12.07 5.07 -10.46
N HIS A 122 10.96 5.05 -11.21
CA HIS A 122 9.74 4.38 -10.77
C HIS A 122 9.99 2.89 -10.64
N ARG A 123 10.66 2.29 -11.63
CA ARG A 123 11.06 0.87 -11.61
C ARG A 123 11.94 0.49 -10.40
N ARG A 124 12.63 1.45 -9.77
CA ARG A 124 13.40 1.18 -8.55
C ARG A 124 12.54 1.13 -7.28
N LEU A 125 11.34 1.70 -7.33
CA LEU A 125 10.38 1.74 -6.22
C LEU A 125 9.14 0.87 -6.45
N ASP A 126 8.96 0.38 -7.67
CA ASP A 126 7.82 -0.45 -8.07
C ASP A 126 7.99 -1.87 -7.54
N GLY A 127 7.73 -2.02 -6.23
CA GLY A 127 7.64 -3.33 -5.60
C GLY A 127 6.39 -4.08 -6.05
N ALA A 128 6.36 -5.41 -5.87
CA ALA A 128 5.26 -6.23 -6.36
C ALA A 128 3.88 -5.81 -5.80
N LEU A 129 3.84 -5.22 -4.60
CA LEU A 129 2.62 -4.71 -3.95
C LEU A 129 2.32 -3.23 -4.25
N ALA A 130 2.71 -2.69 -5.40
CA ALA A 130 2.50 -1.28 -5.76
C ALA A 130 1.03 -0.92 -6.11
N ASN A 131 0.79 0.36 -6.45
CA ASN A 131 -0.53 0.98 -6.66
C ASN A 131 -1.56 0.14 -7.46
N PRO A 132 -1.21 -0.55 -8.58
CA PRO A 132 -2.18 -1.40 -9.27
C PRO A 132 -2.80 -2.49 -8.38
N LEU A 133 -2.06 -3.00 -7.38
CA LEU A 133 -2.56 -3.97 -6.43
C LEU A 133 -3.62 -3.39 -5.50
N ALA A 134 -3.55 -2.11 -5.14
CA ALA A 134 -4.54 -1.47 -4.28
C ALA A 134 -5.94 -1.59 -4.90
N HIS A 135 -6.06 -1.47 -6.22
CA HIS A 135 -7.33 -1.64 -6.93
C HIS A 135 -7.85 -3.09 -6.83
N ALA A 136 -6.99 -4.10 -7.05
CA ALA A 136 -7.39 -5.50 -6.95
C ALA A 136 -7.83 -5.87 -5.52
N VAL A 137 -7.09 -5.40 -4.50
CA VAL A 137 -7.47 -5.62 -3.09
C VAL A 137 -8.81 -4.92 -2.77
N MET A 138 -9.01 -3.69 -3.25
CA MET A 138 -10.28 -2.98 -3.08
C MET A 138 -11.45 -3.68 -3.78
N GLN A 139 -11.24 -4.25 -4.98
CA GLN A 139 -12.25 -5.06 -5.66
C GLN A 139 -12.61 -6.31 -4.84
N CYS A 140 -11.63 -7.03 -4.30
CA CYS A 140 -11.88 -8.17 -3.43
C CYS A 140 -12.69 -7.79 -2.18
N LEU A 141 -12.38 -6.65 -1.54
CA LEU A 141 -13.13 -6.14 -0.39
C LEU A 141 -14.56 -5.76 -0.78
N ALA A 142 -14.75 -5.11 -1.93
CA ALA A 142 -16.07 -4.75 -2.45
C ALA A 142 -16.93 -6.00 -2.76
N VAL A 143 -16.33 -7.04 -3.35
CA VAL A 143 -17.00 -8.33 -3.57
C VAL A 143 -17.39 -8.98 -2.24
N GLY A 144 -16.50 -8.97 -1.24
CA GLY A 144 -16.80 -9.48 0.09
C GLY A 144 -17.93 -8.70 0.79
N GLU A 145 -18.00 -7.39 0.59
CA GLU A 145 -19.08 -6.55 1.11
C GLU A 145 -20.40 -6.87 0.42
N ALA A 146 -20.41 -6.98 -0.91
CA ALA A 146 -21.60 -7.39 -1.67
C ALA A 146 -22.09 -8.79 -1.25
N ALA A 147 -21.18 -9.73 -1.00
CA ALA A 147 -21.53 -11.10 -0.61
C ALA A 147 -22.09 -11.20 0.82
N THR A 148 -21.63 -10.35 1.74
CA THR A 148 -22.04 -10.40 3.16
C THR A 148 -23.11 -9.38 3.53
N GLY A 149 -23.38 -8.41 2.66
CA GLY A 149 -24.29 -7.28 2.94
C GLY A 149 -23.75 -6.31 3.99
N THR A 150 -22.47 -6.42 4.38
CA THR A 150 -21.85 -5.55 5.38
C THR A 150 -20.43 -5.17 4.96
N PRO A 151 -19.96 -3.97 5.31
CA PRO A 151 -18.60 -3.57 4.95
C PRO A 151 -17.54 -4.50 5.54
N VAL A 152 -16.67 -5.04 4.68
CA VAL A 152 -15.56 -5.87 5.11
C VAL A 152 -14.53 -5.01 5.84
N ARG A 153 -14.28 -5.32 7.12
CA ARG A 153 -13.30 -4.62 7.96
C ARG A 153 -12.10 -5.53 8.23
N PRO A 154 -10.89 -5.18 7.77
CA PRO A 154 -9.68 -5.93 8.10
C PRO A 154 -9.52 -6.08 9.63
N ALA A 155 -9.39 -7.32 10.11
CA ALA A 155 -9.01 -7.61 11.48
C ALA A 155 -7.50 -7.80 11.60
N ARG A 156 -6.90 -8.45 10.61
CA ARG A 156 -5.48 -8.76 10.55
C ARG A 156 -4.99 -8.70 9.11
N ILE A 157 -3.80 -8.15 8.93
CA ILE A 157 -3.11 -8.08 7.64
C ILE A 157 -1.75 -8.75 7.84
N GLU A 158 -1.42 -9.67 6.95
CA GLU A 158 -0.11 -10.33 6.90
C GLU A 158 0.51 -10.12 5.53
N VAL A 159 1.81 -9.85 5.52
CA VAL A 159 2.55 -9.63 4.30
C VAL A 159 3.83 -10.46 4.30
N GLU A 160 4.05 -11.18 3.22
CA GLU A 160 5.28 -11.91 2.92
C GLU A 160 5.91 -11.27 1.67
N ARG A 161 7.16 -10.81 1.78
CA ARG A 161 7.87 -10.11 0.70
C ARG A 161 9.15 -10.87 0.36
N TYR A 162 9.38 -11.04 -0.92
CA TYR A 162 10.48 -11.84 -1.47
C TYR A 162 11.22 -11.06 -2.55
N ARG A 163 12.52 -11.33 -2.67
CA ARG A 163 13.41 -10.82 -3.70
C ARG A 163 13.93 -12.00 -4.50
N VAL A 164 13.25 -12.34 -5.58
CA VAL A 164 13.61 -13.45 -6.47
C VAL A 164 14.78 -13.05 -7.36
N ARG A 165 14.80 -11.81 -7.86
CA ARG A 165 15.89 -11.17 -8.60
C ARG A 165 16.78 -10.33 -7.67
N PRO A 166 18.05 -10.06 -8.05
CA PRO A 166 18.98 -9.27 -7.25
C PRO A 166 18.68 -7.75 -7.37
N ILE A 167 17.58 -7.31 -6.78
CA ILE A 167 17.12 -5.92 -6.76
C ILE A 167 16.89 -5.41 -5.32
N GLU A 168 16.73 -4.10 -5.17
CA GLU A 168 16.63 -3.41 -3.88
C GLU A 168 15.26 -3.60 -3.20
N VAL A 169 14.19 -3.70 -3.99
CA VAL A 169 12.79 -3.87 -3.54
C VAL A 169 12.29 -5.30 -3.75
N ASP A 170 11.14 -5.66 -3.18
CA ASP A 170 10.50 -6.95 -3.46
C ASP A 170 9.94 -7.02 -4.89
N ASP A 171 10.21 -8.12 -5.58
CA ASP A 171 9.60 -8.44 -6.88
C ASP A 171 8.54 -9.52 -6.77
N THR A 172 8.33 -10.09 -5.59
CA THR A 172 7.32 -11.12 -5.34
C THR A 172 6.77 -10.97 -3.93
N ALA A 173 5.46 -11.00 -3.79
CA ALA A 173 4.83 -10.82 -2.49
C ALA A 173 3.49 -11.52 -2.37
N VAL A 174 3.14 -11.86 -1.12
CA VAL A 174 1.85 -12.41 -0.74
C VAL A 174 1.25 -11.55 0.38
N LEU A 175 0.05 -11.05 0.15
CA LEU A 175 -0.75 -10.28 1.11
C LEU A 175 -1.97 -11.12 1.50
N ARG A 176 -2.17 -11.30 2.81
CA ARG A 176 -3.37 -11.93 3.36
C ARG A 176 -4.10 -10.96 4.27
N VAL A 177 -5.35 -10.65 3.93
CA VAL A 177 -6.26 -9.85 4.75
C VAL A 177 -7.30 -10.80 5.36
N THR A 178 -7.27 -10.94 6.68
CA THR A 178 -8.32 -11.65 7.42
C THR A 178 -9.29 -10.61 7.99
N PRO A 179 -10.55 -10.57 7.53
CA PRO A 179 -11.51 -9.61 8.05
C PRO A 179 -12.10 -10.05 9.39
N ARG A 180 -12.80 -9.13 10.06
CA ARG A 180 -13.60 -9.44 11.27
C ARG A 180 -14.79 -10.33 10.93
N THR A 181 -15.38 -10.10 9.76
CA THR A 181 -16.54 -10.80 9.22
C THR A 181 -16.37 -10.93 7.71
N GLY A 182 -16.79 -12.06 7.14
CA GLY A 182 -16.69 -12.33 5.70
C GLY A 182 -15.44 -13.13 5.29
N PRO A 183 -15.26 -13.35 3.97
CA PRO A 183 -14.21 -14.21 3.45
C PRO A 183 -12.82 -13.56 3.53
N PRO A 184 -11.74 -14.34 3.72
CA PRO A 184 -10.38 -13.81 3.65
C PRO A 184 -10.04 -13.37 2.23
N VAL A 185 -9.19 -12.34 2.11
CA VAL A 185 -8.62 -11.91 0.83
C VAL A 185 -7.15 -12.34 0.80
N LEU A 186 -6.77 -13.03 -0.27
CA LEU A 186 -5.38 -13.39 -0.56
C LEU A 186 -4.99 -12.74 -1.89
N ALA A 187 -3.88 -12.03 -1.91
CA ALA A 187 -3.25 -11.56 -3.12
C ALA A 187 -1.82 -12.10 -3.20
N ALA A 188 -1.47 -12.67 -4.34
CA ALA A 188 -0.11 -13.13 -4.63
C ALA A 188 0.31 -12.49 -5.96
N VAL A 189 1.44 -11.82 -5.95
CA VAL A 189 1.91 -11.01 -7.08
C VAL A 189 3.39 -11.23 -7.29
N THR A 190 3.80 -11.21 -8.55
CA THR A 190 5.21 -11.30 -8.93
C THR A 190 5.49 -10.49 -10.18
N LEU A 191 6.55 -9.69 -10.13
CA LEU A 191 7.20 -9.03 -11.26
C LEU A 191 8.36 -9.88 -11.80
N ALA A 192 8.65 -11.01 -11.15
CA ALA A 192 9.73 -11.92 -11.49
C ALA A 192 9.35 -12.96 -12.57
N GLY A 193 8.07 -13.04 -12.95
CA GLY A 193 7.59 -13.92 -14.01
C GLY A 193 8.27 -13.67 -15.35
N GLU A 194 8.45 -14.73 -16.14
CA GLU A 194 8.96 -14.66 -17.52
C GLU A 194 7.85 -14.19 -18.49
N ASP A 195 6.62 -14.62 -18.22
CA ASP A 195 5.42 -14.26 -18.98
C ASP A 195 4.59 -13.21 -18.23
N HIS A 196 3.96 -12.31 -19.00
CA HIS A 196 2.93 -11.43 -18.46
C HIS A 196 1.59 -12.16 -18.42
N ILE A 197 1.07 -12.35 -17.21
CA ILE A 197 -0.28 -12.87 -16.98
C ILE A 197 -1.15 -11.70 -16.54
N ALA A 198 -2.30 -11.53 -17.19
CA ALA A 198 -3.30 -10.54 -16.77
C ALA A 198 -3.71 -10.84 -15.32
N GLY A 199 -3.85 -9.81 -14.49
CA GLY A 199 -4.25 -10.06 -13.11
C GLY A 199 -5.69 -10.56 -13.04
N GLU A 200 -5.90 -11.58 -12.24
CA GLU A 200 -7.20 -12.22 -12.07
C GLU A 200 -7.68 -12.10 -10.62
N VAL A 201 -8.95 -11.78 -10.43
CA VAL A 201 -9.65 -11.88 -9.16
C VAL A 201 -10.47 -13.16 -9.18
N HIS A 202 -10.13 -14.08 -8.28
CA HIS A 202 -10.82 -15.36 -8.12
C HIS A 202 -11.76 -15.30 -6.91
N VAL A 203 -13.02 -15.69 -7.13
CA VAL A 203 -14.04 -15.81 -6.07
C VAL A 203 -14.51 -17.25 -6.03
N SER A 204 -14.51 -17.85 -4.85
CA SER A 204 -14.98 -19.23 -4.65
C SER A 204 -16.06 -19.25 -3.57
N GLY A 205 -17.14 -19.99 -3.83
CA GLY A 205 -18.25 -20.19 -2.91
C GLY A 205 -18.95 -21.54 -3.12
N ASP A 206 -20.06 -21.73 -2.42
CA ASP A 206 -20.93 -22.91 -2.53
C ASP A 206 -21.55 -23.08 -3.92
N GLY A 207 -21.85 -21.97 -4.61
CA GLY A 207 -22.32 -21.93 -5.99
C GLY A 207 -21.23 -22.16 -7.06
N GLY A 208 -19.98 -22.40 -6.67
CA GLY A 208 -18.84 -22.59 -7.58
C GLY A 208 -17.88 -21.40 -7.61
N GLY A 209 -17.05 -21.35 -8.66
CA GLY A 209 -16.00 -20.35 -8.83
C GLY A 209 -16.28 -19.34 -9.94
N ALA A 210 -15.95 -18.08 -9.69
CA ALA A 210 -15.96 -16.99 -10.67
C ALA A 210 -14.56 -16.38 -10.82
N VAL A 211 -14.23 -15.91 -12.02
CA VAL A 211 -12.95 -15.25 -12.33
C VAL A 211 -13.20 -13.96 -13.07
N LEU A 212 -12.61 -12.87 -12.59
CA LEU A 212 -12.56 -11.58 -13.27
C LEU A 212 -11.11 -11.31 -13.70
N GLU A 213 -10.86 -11.23 -15.00
CA GLU A 213 -9.63 -10.71 -15.57
C GLU A 213 -9.69 -9.17 -15.51
N TYR A 214 -9.08 -8.60 -14.46
CA TYR A 214 -9.28 -7.18 -14.14
C TYR A 214 -8.79 -6.19 -15.22
N PRO A 215 -7.69 -6.44 -15.97
CA PRO A 215 -7.22 -5.46 -16.95
C PRO A 215 -8.18 -5.28 -18.13
N THR A 216 -8.93 -6.33 -18.46
CA THR A 216 -9.76 -6.45 -19.67
C THR A 216 -11.26 -6.49 -19.36
N ASP A 217 -11.64 -6.52 -18.07
CA ASP A 217 -13.03 -6.70 -17.61
C ASP A 217 -13.73 -7.92 -18.21
N ARG A 218 -12.99 -9.02 -18.37
CA ARG A 218 -13.57 -10.30 -18.78
C ARG A 218 -13.95 -11.12 -17.55
N LEU A 219 -15.16 -11.63 -17.54
CA LEU A 219 -15.74 -12.38 -16.44
C LEU A 219 -16.07 -13.80 -16.88
N ARG A 220 -15.82 -14.77 -16.01
CA ARG A 220 -16.29 -16.15 -16.14
C ARG A 220 -17.05 -16.50 -14.86
N LEU A 221 -18.35 -16.77 -14.98
CA LEU A 221 -19.18 -17.20 -13.86
C LEU A 221 -19.19 -18.74 -13.73
N PRO A 222 -19.72 -19.28 -12.62
CA PRO A 222 -19.92 -20.72 -12.49
C PRO A 222 -20.78 -21.26 -13.65
N GLY A 223 -20.24 -22.26 -14.37
CA GLY A 223 -20.90 -22.87 -15.53
C GLY A 223 -20.61 -22.21 -16.88
N ASP A 224 -19.99 -21.02 -16.91
CA ASP A 224 -19.58 -20.40 -18.18
C ASP A 224 -18.43 -21.21 -18.82
N PRO A 225 -18.49 -21.47 -20.14
CA PRO A 225 -17.46 -22.26 -20.83
C PRO A 225 -16.14 -21.51 -21.03
N ALA A 226 -16.17 -20.17 -20.96
CA ALA A 226 -15.00 -19.30 -21.15
C ALA A 226 -15.25 -17.90 -20.56
N LEU A 227 -14.20 -17.09 -20.49
CA LEU A 227 -14.26 -15.67 -20.17
C LEU A 227 -15.04 -14.89 -21.25
N ARG A 228 -16.00 -14.07 -20.82
CA ARG A 228 -16.79 -13.17 -21.68
C ARG A 228 -16.61 -11.72 -21.24
N GLU A 229 -16.70 -10.78 -22.17
CA GLU A 229 -16.68 -9.35 -21.85
C GLU A 229 -17.91 -8.96 -21.02
N VAL A 230 -17.70 -8.07 -20.05
CA VAL A 230 -18.79 -7.46 -19.28
C VAL A 230 -19.21 -6.16 -19.97
N PRO A 231 -20.46 -6.05 -20.47
CA PRO A 231 -20.93 -4.83 -21.12
C PRO A 231 -21.13 -3.69 -20.12
N GLY A 232 -21.07 -2.45 -20.60
CA GLY A 232 -21.36 -1.24 -19.80
C GLY A 232 -20.14 -0.50 -19.26
N ARG A 233 -18.92 -0.87 -19.69
CA ARG A 233 -17.73 -0.05 -19.42
C ARG A 233 -17.77 1.17 -20.35
N HIS A 234 -17.90 2.35 -19.77
CA HIS A 234 -17.61 3.60 -20.47
C HIS A 234 -16.12 3.88 -20.35
N GLY A 235 -15.42 4.03 -21.47
CA GLY A 235 -14.04 4.50 -21.48
C GLY A 235 -13.93 5.80 -20.70
N LEU A 236 -12.80 6.05 -20.05
CA LEU A 236 -12.63 7.25 -19.21
C LEU A 236 -12.96 8.53 -19.99
N LEU A 237 -12.53 8.60 -21.26
CA LEU A 237 -12.85 9.69 -22.18
C LEU A 237 -14.34 9.76 -22.50
N GLU A 238 -14.98 8.64 -22.80
CA GLU A 238 -16.41 8.55 -23.11
C GLU A 238 -17.28 8.96 -21.91
N ASN A 239 -16.87 8.57 -20.70
CA ASN A 239 -17.51 8.97 -19.44
C ASN A 239 -17.28 10.47 -19.13
N LEU A 240 -16.13 11.02 -19.52
CA LEU A 240 -15.82 12.44 -19.31
C LEU A 240 -16.58 13.38 -20.27
N VAL A 241 -16.95 12.89 -21.46
CA VAL A 241 -17.68 13.68 -22.47
C VAL A 241 -19.17 13.34 -22.57
N ALA A 242 -19.61 12.30 -21.85
CA ALA A 242 -21.02 11.99 -21.67
C ALA A 242 -21.55 12.86 -20.53
N ASP A 243 -21.91 14.11 -20.86
CA ASP A 243 -22.77 14.96 -20.04
C ASP A 243 -24.18 14.33 -19.86
#